data_AF-A0A1Z8UIH7-F1
#
_entry.id   AF-A0A1Z8UIH7-F1
#
_cell.length_a   1.000
_cell.length_b   1.000
_cell.length_c   1.000
_cell.angle_alpha   90.00
_cell.angle_beta   90.00
_cell.angle_gamma   90.00
#
_symmetry.space_group_name_H-M   'P 1'
#
loop_
_entity.id
_entity.type
_entity.pdbx_description
1 polymer ?
#
loop_
_entity_poly.entity_id
_entity_poly.type
_entity_poly.pdbx_seq_one_letter_code
_entity_poly.pdbx_strand_id
1 'polypeptide(L)'
;MSVFGRQHTVNSSITRSGIGLHTARLVSITIQPAPVNTGIIFHRSDLTGIDTAIPAHIFNVSDVSLNTSICNADGAEIGTIEHLMAAFAGMGIDNAYVDVSGPELPAFDGSSDRYCQMINEAGIKEQNEDRRFIKVLKPVSVEINASSSHLTPSSSLQISTKIDFSDPFIGASQYFYVHDNNSFIEELAAARTFCLHKDVSQMRAAGYAIGGSLDNAIVVKDGQMLNETPLRYTDEFVRHKTLDCLGDLRLAGMGIIGHMSTTRPGHRINSELLKALFSDDSNYAIMTGEELANAEEKVA
;
A
#
# COMPACT_ATOMS: atom_id res chain seq x y z
N MET A 1 -19.28 7.30 5.05
CA MET A 1 -18.70 7.81 6.32
C MET A 1 -17.91 9.07 6.01
N SER A 2 -17.61 9.95 6.96
CA SER A 2 -16.68 11.06 6.66
C SER A 2 -15.25 10.51 6.65
N VAL A 3 -14.42 10.90 5.68
CA VAL A 3 -12.98 10.53 5.66
C VAL A 3 -12.33 10.98 6.97
N PHE A 4 -12.77 12.11 7.50
CA PHE A 4 -12.31 12.82 8.70
C PHE A 4 -12.97 12.39 10.02
N GLY A 5 -13.59 11.21 10.05
CA GLY A 5 -14.35 10.74 11.21
C GLY A 5 -13.52 10.15 12.36
N ARG A 6 -14.12 9.18 13.06
CA ARG A 6 -13.50 8.40 14.13
C ARG A 6 -12.54 7.34 13.57
N GLN A 7 -11.70 6.78 14.44
CA GLN A 7 -10.86 5.63 14.10
C GLN A 7 -11.71 4.38 13.82
N HIS A 8 -11.21 3.49 12.96
CA HIS A 8 -11.84 2.22 12.67
C HIS A 8 -10.88 1.04 12.82
N THR A 9 -11.47 -0.10 13.13
CA THR A 9 -10.85 -1.43 13.13
C THR A 9 -11.79 -2.40 12.41
N VAL A 10 -11.34 -3.63 12.10
CA VAL A 10 -12.28 -4.69 11.72
C VAL A 10 -13.17 -5.09 12.91
N ASN A 11 -14.42 -5.51 12.65
CA ASN A 11 -15.40 -5.87 13.68
C ASN A 11 -15.18 -7.28 14.25
N SER A 12 -14.69 -8.20 13.42
CA SER A 12 -14.38 -9.58 13.79
C SER A 12 -13.10 -10.04 13.09
N SER A 13 -12.51 -11.14 13.56
CA SER A 13 -11.32 -11.72 12.92
C SER A 13 -11.68 -12.48 11.65
N ILE A 14 -10.86 -12.36 10.60
CA ILE A 14 -11.04 -13.07 9.34
C ILE A 14 -9.73 -13.71 8.88
N THR A 15 -9.78 -14.99 8.48
CA THR A 15 -8.62 -15.76 8.04
C THR A 15 -8.76 -16.20 6.59
N ARG A 16 -7.69 -16.09 5.80
CA ARG A 16 -7.58 -16.66 4.46
C ARG A 16 -6.19 -17.24 4.27
N SER A 17 -6.07 -18.19 3.34
CA SER A 17 -4.78 -18.73 2.92
C SER A 17 -4.58 -18.49 1.42
N GLY A 18 -3.33 -18.34 1.02
CA GLY A 18 -2.93 -18.15 -0.36
C GLY A 18 -1.44 -18.40 -0.55
N ILE A 19 -1.00 -18.34 -1.80
CA ILE A 19 0.41 -18.51 -2.14
C ILE A 19 1.10 -17.14 -2.11
N GLY A 20 2.24 -17.07 -1.43
CA GLY A 20 3.09 -15.88 -1.46
C GLY A 20 3.73 -15.68 -2.84
N LEU A 21 3.82 -14.43 -3.30
CA LEU A 21 4.28 -14.10 -4.65
C LEU A 21 5.74 -14.50 -4.87
N HIS A 22 6.60 -14.23 -3.89
CA HIS A 22 8.04 -14.40 -4.06
C HIS A 22 8.53 -15.77 -3.63
N THR A 23 8.01 -16.31 -2.54
CA THR A 23 8.48 -17.55 -1.89
C THR A 23 7.73 -18.79 -2.35
N ALA A 24 6.58 -18.64 -3.02
CA ALA A 24 5.66 -19.74 -3.37
C ALA A 24 5.15 -20.54 -2.16
N ARG A 25 5.32 -20.05 -0.93
CA ARG A 25 4.84 -20.72 0.27
C ARG A 25 3.33 -20.53 0.40
N LEU A 26 2.64 -21.59 0.83
CA LEU A 26 1.28 -21.46 1.32
C LEU A 26 1.33 -20.73 2.67
N VAL A 27 0.74 -19.55 2.72
CA VAL A 27 0.68 -18.69 3.90
C VAL A 27 -0.77 -18.47 4.31
N SER A 28 -1.01 -18.38 5.61
CA SER A 28 -2.28 -17.99 6.19
C SER A 28 -2.15 -16.60 6.79
N ILE A 29 -3.12 -15.73 6.48
CA ILE A 29 -3.24 -14.39 7.04
C ILE A 29 -4.53 -14.32 7.86
N THR A 30 -4.44 -13.75 9.06
CA THR A 30 -5.59 -13.39 9.89
C THR A 30 -5.58 -11.89 10.20
N ILE A 31 -6.62 -11.16 9.78
CA ILE A 31 -6.83 -9.77 10.16
C ILE A 31 -7.74 -9.75 11.40
N GLN A 32 -7.32 -9.05 12.45
CA GLN A 32 -8.01 -9.04 13.74
C GLN A 32 -8.27 -7.61 14.23
N PRO A 33 -9.33 -7.42 15.05
CA PRO A 33 -9.57 -6.13 15.67
C PRO A 33 -8.42 -5.70 16.58
N ALA A 34 -8.11 -4.40 16.60
CA ALA A 34 -7.14 -3.84 17.54
C ALA A 34 -7.71 -2.62 18.30
N PRO A 35 -7.23 -2.32 19.52
CA PRO A 35 -7.62 -1.12 20.27
C PRO A 35 -7.32 0.19 19.53
N VAL A 36 -7.93 1.29 19.97
CA VAL A 36 -7.64 2.63 19.46
C VAL A 36 -6.15 2.95 19.59
N ASN A 37 -5.62 3.75 18.65
CA ASN A 37 -4.22 4.17 18.60
C ASN A 37 -3.18 3.04 18.52
N THR A 38 -3.58 1.81 18.17
CA THR A 38 -2.64 0.70 17.95
C THR A 38 -1.88 0.87 16.64
N GLY A 39 -2.53 1.42 15.61
CA GLY A 39 -2.04 1.35 14.24
C GLY A 39 -2.15 -0.07 13.67
N ILE A 40 -1.40 -0.33 12.60
CA ILE A 40 -1.32 -1.65 11.98
C ILE A 40 -0.06 -2.36 12.50
N ILE A 41 -0.23 -3.53 13.10
CA ILE A 41 0.87 -4.33 13.61
C ILE A 41 0.78 -5.73 13.01
N PHE A 42 1.84 -6.16 12.33
CA PHE A 42 1.98 -7.51 11.82
C PHE A 42 2.59 -8.42 12.89
N HIS A 43 2.16 -9.68 12.94
CA HIS A 43 2.80 -10.72 13.74
C HIS A 43 3.19 -11.89 12.87
N ARG A 44 4.45 -12.31 12.98
CA ARG A 44 4.94 -13.57 12.42
C ARG A 44 4.56 -14.74 13.32
N SER A 45 3.36 -15.29 13.11
CA SER A 45 2.79 -16.34 13.97
C SER A 45 3.51 -17.70 13.86
N ASP A 46 4.35 -17.86 12.84
CA ASP A 46 5.20 -19.03 12.63
C ASP A 46 6.55 -18.96 13.37
N LEU A 47 6.92 -17.80 13.93
CA LEU A 47 8.18 -17.62 14.66
C LEU A 47 8.00 -17.87 16.17
N THR A 48 9.06 -18.37 16.81
CA THR A 48 9.11 -18.60 18.27
C THR A 48 10.44 -18.12 18.83
N GLY A 49 10.46 -17.67 20.08
CA GLY A 49 11.69 -17.28 20.79
C GLY A 49 12.22 -15.87 20.49
N ILE A 50 11.50 -15.07 19.70
CA ILE A 50 11.78 -13.66 19.41
C ILE A 50 10.49 -12.84 19.54
N ASP A 51 10.59 -11.50 19.62
CA ASP A 51 9.43 -10.65 19.40
C ASP A 51 8.96 -10.79 17.94
N THR A 52 7.70 -11.16 17.75
CA THR A 52 7.11 -11.37 16.42
C THR A 52 6.33 -10.16 15.93
N ALA A 53 6.13 -9.14 16.76
CA ALA A 53 5.40 -7.93 16.43
C ALA A 53 6.25 -6.99 15.58
N ILE A 54 5.68 -6.53 14.46
CA ILE A 54 6.31 -5.64 13.51
C ILE A 54 5.32 -4.51 13.18
N PRO A 55 5.44 -3.34 13.83
CA PRO A 55 4.61 -2.18 13.50
C PRO A 55 4.81 -1.75 12.05
N ALA A 56 3.71 -1.52 11.32
CA ALA A 56 3.75 -1.06 9.93
C ALA A 56 4.08 0.44 9.88
N HIS A 57 5.36 0.75 9.92
CA HIS A 57 5.86 2.12 9.93
C HIS A 57 7.08 2.26 9.02
N ILE A 58 7.26 3.44 8.43
CA ILE A 58 8.34 3.72 7.47
C ILE A 58 9.74 3.42 8.02
N PHE A 59 9.96 3.61 9.33
CA PHE A 59 11.23 3.33 9.99
C PHE A 59 11.52 1.85 10.19
N ASN A 60 10.54 0.98 9.98
CA ASN A 60 10.72 -0.48 10.00
C ASN A 60 10.89 -1.05 8.58
N VAL A 61 10.85 -0.23 7.52
CA VAL A 61 11.05 -0.71 6.14
C VAL A 61 12.48 -1.23 5.95
N SER A 62 12.59 -2.46 5.44
CA SER A 62 13.83 -3.23 5.35
C SER A 62 14.24 -3.59 3.91
N ASP A 63 13.26 -3.91 3.04
CA ASP A 63 13.48 -4.13 1.60
C ASP A 63 12.42 -3.39 0.79
N VAL A 64 12.85 -2.84 -0.36
CA VAL A 64 12.06 -2.07 -1.34
C VAL A 64 12.37 -2.47 -2.79
N SER A 65 12.97 -3.65 -2.99
CA SER A 65 13.51 -4.06 -4.29
C SER A 65 12.42 -4.49 -5.29
N LEU A 66 11.47 -5.33 -4.86
CA LEU A 66 10.36 -5.83 -5.69
C LEU A 66 9.01 -5.86 -4.95
N ASN A 67 9.00 -5.42 -3.69
CA ASN A 67 7.84 -5.28 -2.81
C ASN A 67 8.21 -4.27 -1.71
N THR A 68 7.35 -4.09 -0.73
CA THR A 68 7.68 -3.44 0.54
C THR A 68 7.74 -4.48 1.66
N SER A 69 8.89 -4.57 2.34
CA SER A 69 9.09 -5.44 3.50
C SER A 69 9.43 -4.62 4.74
N ILE A 70 8.98 -5.07 5.91
CA ILE A 70 9.26 -4.45 7.20
C ILE A 70 9.87 -5.47 8.17
N CYS A 71 10.81 -5.01 9.02
CA CYS A 71 11.44 -5.83 10.05
C CYS A 71 11.45 -5.13 11.42
N ASN A 72 11.42 -5.90 12.49
CA ASN A 72 11.66 -5.40 13.84
C ASN A 72 13.14 -5.57 14.26
N ALA A 73 13.49 -5.06 15.45
CA ALA A 73 14.85 -5.13 15.98
C ALA A 73 15.33 -6.54 16.32
N ASP A 74 14.40 -7.47 16.58
CA ASP A 74 14.67 -8.88 16.90
C ASP A 74 14.83 -9.75 15.64
N GLY A 75 14.65 -9.17 14.45
CA GLY A 75 14.83 -9.84 13.16
C GLY A 75 13.59 -10.55 12.61
N ALA A 76 12.41 -10.35 13.20
CA ALA A 76 11.16 -10.76 12.55
C ALA A 76 10.90 -9.83 11.36
N GLU A 77 10.63 -10.43 10.20
CA GLU A 77 10.41 -9.70 8.93
C GLU A 77 9.16 -10.21 8.22
N ILE A 78 8.43 -9.30 7.57
CA ILE A 78 7.28 -9.62 6.71
C ILE A 78 7.34 -8.76 5.43
N GLY A 79 7.20 -9.43 4.29
CA GLY A 79 7.21 -8.80 2.97
C GLY A 79 5.85 -8.77 2.26
N THR A 80 5.82 -8.03 1.15
CA THR A 80 4.67 -7.95 0.24
C THR A 80 3.42 -7.36 0.94
N ILE A 81 3.64 -6.36 1.81
CA ILE A 81 2.56 -5.77 2.62
C ILE A 81 1.74 -4.71 1.88
N GLU A 82 2.28 -4.16 0.78
CA GLU A 82 1.80 -2.96 0.08
C GLU A 82 0.33 -3.06 -0.35
N HIS A 83 -0.14 -4.20 -0.85
CA HIS A 83 -1.53 -4.33 -1.28
C HIS A 83 -2.51 -4.35 -0.09
N LEU A 84 -2.16 -5.03 1.00
CA LEU A 84 -2.99 -5.00 2.20
C LEU A 84 -2.98 -3.60 2.83
N MET A 85 -1.83 -2.94 2.85
CA MET A 85 -1.71 -1.56 3.33
C MET A 85 -2.53 -0.59 2.48
N ALA A 86 -2.59 -0.79 1.17
CA ALA A 86 -3.45 -0.03 0.27
C ALA A 86 -4.93 -0.30 0.58
N ALA A 87 -5.33 -1.55 0.84
CA ALA A 87 -6.69 -1.88 1.26
C ALA A 87 -7.06 -1.24 2.61
N PHE A 88 -6.17 -1.25 3.59
CA PHE A 88 -6.39 -0.57 4.86
C PHE A 88 -6.49 0.94 4.71
N ALA A 89 -5.65 1.57 3.87
CA ALA A 89 -5.77 2.99 3.56
C ALA A 89 -7.10 3.30 2.87
N GLY A 90 -7.40 2.54 1.81
CA GLY A 90 -8.56 2.71 0.95
C GLY A 90 -9.91 2.54 1.67
N MET A 91 -9.98 1.58 2.59
CA MET A 91 -11.19 1.29 3.37
C MET A 91 -11.20 1.98 4.74
N GLY A 92 -10.17 2.78 5.04
CA GLY A 92 -10.07 3.54 6.28
C GLY A 92 -9.95 2.66 7.53
N ILE A 93 -9.12 1.62 7.51
CA ILE A 93 -8.74 0.85 8.71
C ILE A 93 -7.54 1.54 9.39
N ASP A 94 -7.75 1.99 10.62
CA ASP A 94 -6.73 2.65 11.43
C ASP A 94 -5.94 1.66 12.26
N ASN A 95 -6.65 0.70 12.86
CA ASN A 95 -6.11 -0.23 13.84
C ASN A 95 -6.41 -1.68 13.42
N ALA A 96 -5.38 -2.52 13.36
CA ALA A 96 -5.53 -3.96 13.16
C ALA A 96 -4.29 -4.72 13.63
N TYR A 97 -4.51 -5.93 14.14
CA TYR A 97 -3.45 -6.94 14.23
C TYR A 97 -3.52 -7.86 13.02
N VAL A 98 -2.38 -8.16 12.42
CA VAL A 98 -2.29 -9.01 11.22
C VAL A 98 -1.34 -10.18 11.47
N ASP A 99 -1.89 -11.35 11.75
CA ASP A 99 -1.08 -12.55 12.00
C ASP A 99 -0.82 -13.28 10.68
N VAL A 100 0.44 -13.63 10.43
CA VAL A 100 0.88 -14.26 9.18
C VAL A 100 1.74 -15.48 9.47
N SER A 101 1.39 -16.62 8.88
CA SER A 101 2.12 -17.88 9.03
C SER A 101 3.22 -18.04 7.96
N GLY A 102 4.06 -17.03 7.79
CA GLY A 102 5.11 -17.02 6.78
C GLY A 102 5.75 -15.64 6.55
N PRO A 103 6.82 -15.59 5.75
CA PRO A 103 7.65 -14.39 5.59
C PRO A 103 7.07 -13.34 4.64
N GLU A 104 5.93 -13.60 4.00
CA GLU A 104 5.23 -12.64 3.14
C GLU A 104 3.72 -12.84 3.20
N LEU A 105 2.98 -11.84 2.77
CA LEU A 105 1.53 -11.96 2.57
C LEU A 105 1.18 -12.76 1.31
N PRO A 106 -0.01 -13.39 1.25
CA PRO A 106 -0.46 -14.07 0.03
C PRO A 106 -0.68 -13.08 -1.12
N ALA A 107 -0.29 -13.46 -2.32
CA ALA A 107 -0.46 -12.64 -3.52
C ALA A 107 -1.94 -12.50 -3.94
N PHE A 108 -2.75 -13.51 -3.60
CA PHE A 108 -4.11 -13.71 -4.14
C PHE A 108 -4.14 -13.59 -5.67
N ASP A 109 -4.85 -12.61 -6.21
CA ASP A 109 -4.98 -12.36 -7.64
C ASP A 109 -4.03 -11.26 -8.15
N GLY A 110 -3.10 -10.81 -7.30
CA GLY A 110 -2.17 -9.72 -7.59
C GLY A 110 -2.71 -8.32 -7.33
N SER A 111 -3.95 -8.19 -6.86
CA SER A 111 -4.58 -6.90 -6.54
C SER A 111 -4.91 -6.78 -5.04
N SER A 112 -5.57 -5.70 -4.65
CA SER A 112 -6.08 -5.51 -3.28
C SER A 112 -7.51 -6.04 -3.09
N ASP A 113 -8.18 -6.47 -4.15
CA ASP A 113 -9.62 -6.80 -4.11
C ASP A 113 -9.93 -7.91 -3.11
N ARG A 114 -9.10 -8.96 -3.05
CA ARG A 114 -9.31 -10.04 -2.08
C ARG A 114 -9.15 -9.57 -0.63
N TYR A 115 -8.23 -8.64 -0.36
CA TYR A 115 -8.11 -8.01 0.95
C TYR A 115 -9.33 -7.15 1.29
N CYS A 116 -9.87 -6.43 0.31
CA CYS A 116 -11.09 -5.64 0.50
C CYS A 116 -12.29 -6.53 0.84
N GLN A 117 -12.43 -7.66 0.15
CA GLN A 117 -13.45 -8.65 0.45
C GLN A 117 -13.31 -9.19 1.88
N MET A 118 -12.08 -9.50 2.34
CA MET A 118 -11.84 -9.93 3.71
C MET A 118 -12.27 -8.87 4.73
N ILE A 119 -11.93 -7.60 4.52
CA ILE A 119 -12.32 -6.49 5.41
C ILE A 119 -13.84 -6.32 5.44
N ASN A 120 -14.51 -6.39 4.29
CA ASN A 120 -15.96 -6.34 4.19
C ASN A 120 -16.65 -7.50 4.91
N GLU A 121 -16.15 -8.72 4.73
CA GLU A 121 -16.65 -9.93 5.39
C GLU A 121 -16.47 -9.84 6.92
N ALA A 122 -15.34 -9.31 7.38
CA ALA A 122 -15.08 -9.08 8.81
C ALA A 122 -15.96 -7.99 9.42
N GLY A 123 -16.44 -7.06 8.57
CA GLY A 123 -17.12 -5.83 8.93
C GLY A 123 -16.14 -4.76 9.45
N ILE A 124 -16.50 -3.49 9.30
CA ILE A 124 -15.75 -2.34 9.83
C ILE A 124 -16.46 -1.85 11.09
N LYS A 125 -15.69 -1.60 12.15
CA LYS A 125 -16.15 -1.09 13.44
C LYS A 125 -15.50 0.25 13.74
N GLU A 126 -16.35 1.26 13.92
CA GLU A 126 -15.95 2.56 14.45
C GLU A 126 -15.53 2.44 15.92
N GLN A 127 -14.50 3.18 16.32
CA GLN A 127 -13.96 3.22 17.67
C GLN A 127 -14.12 4.62 18.26
N ASN A 128 -14.26 4.72 19.59
CA ASN A 128 -14.49 6.00 20.27
C ASN A 128 -13.19 6.81 20.47
N GLU A 129 -12.53 7.15 19.36
CA GLU A 129 -11.33 7.99 19.30
C GLU A 129 -11.30 8.73 17.96
N ASP A 130 -10.85 9.98 17.94
CA ASP A 130 -10.75 10.75 16.69
C ASP A 130 -9.63 10.23 15.80
N ARG A 131 -9.90 10.19 14.49
CA ARG A 131 -8.84 9.89 13.52
C ARG A 131 -7.90 11.08 13.42
N ARG A 132 -6.60 10.76 13.35
CA ARG A 132 -5.52 11.72 13.13
C ARG A 132 -4.89 11.50 11.77
N PHE A 133 -4.42 12.59 11.19
CA PHE A 133 -3.83 12.65 9.86
C PHE A 133 -2.53 13.44 9.88
N ILE A 134 -1.66 13.13 8.94
CA ILE A 134 -0.45 13.91 8.65
C ILE A 134 -0.81 14.93 7.57
N LYS A 135 -0.97 16.19 7.95
CA LYS A 135 -1.15 17.31 7.02
C LYS A 135 0.19 17.78 6.51
N VAL A 136 0.40 17.72 5.20
CA VAL A 136 1.61 18.26 4.56
C VAL A 136 1.54 19.79 4.57
N LEU A 137 2.57 20.43 5.14
CA LEU A 137 2.70 21.88 5.28
C LEU A 137 3.69 22.49 4.30
N LYS A 138 4.71 21.73 3.89
CA LYS A 138 5.73 22.18 2.94
C LYS A 138 5.95 21.15 1.83
N PRO A 139 6.32 21.59 0.61
CA PRO A 139 6.77 20.69 -0.43
C PRO A 139 7.99 19.87 -0.01
N VAL A 140 7.94 18.55 -0.24
CA VAL A 140 9.06 17.62 -0.10
C VAL A 140 9.25 16.91 -1.43
N SER A 141 10.49 16.61 -1.81
CA SER A 141 10.81 16.02 -3.11
C SER A 141 12.00 15.09 -3.02
N VAL A 142 11.95 14.00 -3.79
CA VAL A 142 13.02 13.02 -3.91
C VAL A 142 13.17 12.64 -5.38
N GLU A 143 14.41 12.50 -5.83
CA GLU A 143 14.77 12.02 -7.16
C GLU A 143 15.79 10.87 -7.03
N ILE A 144 15.54 9.77 -7.73
CA ILE A 144 16.43 8.61 -7.77
C ILE A 144 16.55 8.16 -9.21
N ASN A 145 17.74 8.35 -9.80
CA ASN A 145 18.00 8.08 -11.21
C ASN A 145 16.98 8.80 -12.11
N ALA A 146 16.07 8.04 -12.72
CA ALA A 146 15.07 8.54 -13.66
C ALA A 146 13.65 8.59 -13.08
N SER A 147 13.51 8.31 -11.78
CA SER A 147 12.28 8.39 -11.01
C SER A 147 12.28 9.66 -10.16
N SER A 148 11.13 10.32 -10.05
CA SER A 148 10.92 11.48 -9.18
C SER A 148 9.61 11.37 -8.43
N SER A 149 9.56 11.88 -7.20
CA SER A 149 8.34 11.91 -6.40
C SER A 149 8.32 13.17 -5.53
N HIS A 150 7.17 13.84 -5.50
CA HIS A 150 6.95 15.11 -4.81
C HIS A 150 5.71 15.00 -3.94
N LEU A 151 5.76 15.54 -2.74
CA LEU A 151 4.62 15.64 -1.84
C LEU A 151 4.39 17.10 -1.49
N THR A 152 3.25 17.66 -1.86
CA THR A 152 2.92 19.07 -1.64
C THR A 152 1.67 19.25 -0.78
N PRO A 153 1.51 20.41 -0.11
CA PRO A 153 0.27 20.72 0.60
C PRO A 153 -0.95 20.61 -0.33
N SER A 154 -2.03 20.02 0.18
CA SER A 154 -3.33 19.90 -0.50
C SER A 154 -4.45 19.81 0.55
N SER A 155 -5.70 20.02 0.16
CA SER A 155 -6.90 19.86 1.01
C SER A 155 -7.25 18.39 1.27
N SER A 156 -6.98 17.51 0.31
CA SER A 156 -7.24 16.07 0.41
C SER A 156 -6.00 15.25 0.05
N LEU A 157 -6.07 13.92 0.23
CA LEU A 157 -5.08 13.02 -0.36
C LEU A 157 -5.31 12.90 -1.86
N GLN A 158 -4.30 13.25 -2.64
CA GLN A 158 -4.32 13.14 -4.09
C GLN A 158 -3.03 12.47 -4.57
N ILE A 159 -3.12 11.64 -5.61
CA ILE A 159 -1.98 10.94 -6.19
C ILE A 159 -2.01 11.11 -7.71
N SER A 160 -1.02 11.81 -8.26
CA SER A 160 -0.74 11.88 -9.70
C SER A 160 0.39 10.93 -10.04
N THR A 161 0.08 9.86 -10.76
CA THR A 161 1.03 8.81 -11.11
C THR A 161 1.32 8.87 -12.60
N LYS A 162 2.60 8.85 -12.97
CA LYS A 162 3.05 8.68 -14.36
C LYS A 162 3.95 7.47 -14.46
N ILE A 163 3.63 6.55 -15.36
CA ILE A 163 4.51 5.45 -15.74
C ILE A 163 5.02 5.69 -17.16
N ASP A 164 6.19 5.15 -17.46
CA ASP A 164 6.83 5.23 -18.78
C ASP A 164 7.66 3.96 -18.99
N PHE A 165 6.99 2.91 -19.46
CA PHE A 165 7.60 1.63 -19.79
C PHE A 165 7.94 1.57 -21.27
N SER A 166 9.12 1.03 -21.59
CA SER A 166 9.57 0.89 -22.99
C SER A 166 8.76 -0.13 -23.80
N ASP A 167 8.12 -1.10 -23.13
CA ASP A 167 7.24 -2.06 -23.80
C ASP A 167 5.95 -1.36 -24.22
N PRO A 168 5.56 -1.38 -25.51
CA PRO A 168 4.46 -0.57 -26.03
C PRO A 168 3.08 -1.01 -25.52
N PHE A 169 2.94 -2.21 -24.96
CA PHE A 169 1.66 -2.65 -24.38
C PHE A 169 1.37 -1.98 -23.04
N ILE A 170 2.42 -1.72 -22.25
CA ILE A 170 2.31 -0.96 -21.00
C ILE A 170 2.42 0.53 -21.30
N GLY A 171 3.45 0.90 -22.06
CA GLY A 171 3.71 2.24 -22.56
C GLY A 171 3.85 3.31 -21.48
N ALA A 172 3.66 4.55 -21.91
CA ALA A 172 3.52 5.69 -21.03
C ALA A 172 2.03 5.96 -20.75
N SER A 173 1.70 6.14 -19.49
CA SER A 173 0.34 6.53 -19.08
C SER A 173 0.39 7.32 -17.79
N GLN A 174 -0.71 8.03 -17.52
CA GLN A 174 -0.86 8.82 -16.32
C GLN A 174 -2.24 8.59 -15.70
N TYR A 175 -2.30 8.63 -14.38
CA TYR A 175 -3.53 8.51 -13.62
C TYR A 175 -3.57 9.60 -12.54
N PHE A 176 -4.74 10.18 -12.33
CA PHE A 176 -4.99 11.12 -11.25
C PHE A 176 -6.06 10.54 -10.33
N TYR A 177 -5.66 10.27 -9.10
CA TYR A 177 -6.50 9.69 -8.07
C TYR A 177 -6.76 10.73 -6.98
N VAL A 178 -8.03 10.91 -6.62
CA VAL A 178 -8.45 11.69 -5.46
C VAL A 178 -9.03 10.70 -4.47
N HIS A 179 -8.43 10.62 -3.28
CA HIS A 179 -8.88 9.66 -2.29
C HIS A 179 -10.13 10.19 -1.55
N ASP A 180 -11.15 9.35 -1.52
CA ASP A 180 -12.36 9.47 -0.73
C ASP A 180 -12.83 8.09 -0.25
N ASN A 181 -14.02 8.02 0.35
CA ASN A 181 -14.52 6.78 0.96
C ASN A 181 -14.72 5.59 0.01
N ASN A 182 -14.94 5.82 -1.29
CA ASN A 182 -15.33 4.76 -2.23
C ASN A 182 -14.35 4.62 -3.40
N SER A 183 -13.68 5.72 -3.77
CA SER A 183 -12.74 5.80 -4.89
C SER A 183 -11.73 4.65 -4.91
N PHE A 184 -11.20 4.20 -3.76
CA PHE A 184 -10.24 3.09 -3.75
C PHE A 184 -10.86 1.79 -4.28
N ILE A 185 -12.04 1.42 -3.78
CA ILE A 185 -12.74 0.18 -4.15
C ILE A 185 -13.15 0.24 -5.62
N GLU A 186 -13.65 1.38 -6.07
CA GLU A 186 -14.16 1.56 -7.43
C GLU A 186 -13.04 1.65 -8.48
N GLU A 187 -11.93 2.30 -8.14
CA GLU A 187 -10.93 2.73 -9.11
C GLU A 187 -9.60 1.96 -9.05
N LEU A 188 -9.19 1.49 -7.87
CA LEU A 188 -7.82 0.97 -7.69
C LEU A 188 -7.79 -0.49 -7.23
N ALA A 189 -8.70 -0.90 -6.35
CA ALA A 189 -8.60 -2.15 -5.60
C ALA A 189 -8.40 -3.39 -6.49
N ALA A 190 -9.04 -3.42 -7.67
CA ALA A 190 -8.95 -4.56 -8.59
C ALA A 190 -7.72 -4.52 -9.52
N ALA A 191 -6.89 -3.47 -9.51
CA ALA A 191 -5.76 -3.33 -10.42
C ALA A 191 -4.62 -4.28 -10.03
N ARG A 192 -4.33 -5.26 -10.89
CA ARG A 192 -3.36 -6.32 -10.62
C ARG A 192 -1.92 -5.87 -10.83
N THR A 193 -1.02 -6.50 -10.08
CA THR A 193 0.42 -6.41 -10.29
C THR A 193 0.82 -6.96 -11.64
N PHE A 194 2.00 -6.56 -12.09
CA PHE A 194 2.45 -6.88 -13.43
C PHE A 194 3.97 -6.96 -13.53
N CYS A 195 4.45 -7.71 -14.52
CA CYS A 195 5.87 -7.76 -14.85
C CYS A 195 6.10 -7.97 -16.35
N LEU A 196 7.33 -7.67 -16.80
CA LEU A 196 7.79 -8.04 -18.12
C LEU A 196 8.30 -9.48 -18.09
N HIS A 197 7.85 -10.32 -19.03
CA HIS A 197 8.24 -11.72 -19.14
C HIS A 197 9.77 -11.91 -19.18
N LYS A 198 10.49 -11.01 -19.85
CA LYS A 198 11.96 -11.04 -19.94
C LYS A 198 12.66 -10.95 -18.59
N ASP A 199 12.02 -10.34 -17.58
CA ASP A 199 12.61 -10.13 -16.26
C ASP A 199 12.30 -11.31 -15.31
N VAL A 200 11.32 -12.17 -15.65
CA VAL A 200 10.87 -13.29 -14.80
C VAL A 200 12.00 -14.25 -14.46
N SER A 201 12.84 -14.61 -15.43
CA SER A 201 13.96 -15.53 -15.20
C SER A 201 14.98 -14.95 -14.22
N GLN A 202 15.26 -13.64 -14.33
CA GLN A 202 16.18 -12.95 -13.42
C GLN A 202 15.59 -12.83 -12.01
N MET A 203 14.31 -12.45 -11.90
CA MET A 203 13.62 -12.38 -10.61
C MET A 203 13.67 -13.73 -9.89
N ARG A 204 13.34 -14.83 -10.59
CA ARG A 204 13.37 -16.19 -10.03
C ARG A 204 14.77 -16.62 -9.62
N ALA A 205 15.78 -16.30 -10.42
CA ALA A 205 17.17 -16.58 -10.06
C ALA A 205 17.63 -15.82 -8.80
N ALA A 206 17.05 -14.64 -8.54
CA ALA A 206 17.29 -13.83 -7.35
C ALA A 206 16.38 -14.21 -6.16
N GLY A 207 15.56 -15.25 -6.27
CA GLY A 207 14.68 -15.71 -5.19
C GLY A 207 13.31 -15.02 -5.13
N TYR A 208 12.94 -14.25 -6.15
CA TYR A 208 11.68 -13.53 -6.24
C TYR A 208 10.74 -14.13 -7.31
N ALA A 209 9.43 -13.82 -7.22
CA ALA A 209 8.42 -14.27 -8.17
C ALA A 209 8.36 -15.79 -8.42
N ILE A 210 8.76 -16.61 -7.44
CA ILE A 210 8.70 -18.08 -7.52
C ILE A 210 7.24 -18.53 -7.52
N GLY A 211 6.37 -17.87 -6.75
CA GLY A 211 4.93 -18.11 -6.69
C GLY A 211 4.12 -17.37 -7.77
N GLY A 212 4.79 -16.59 -8.63
CA GLY A 212 4.15 -15.83 -9.69
C GLY A 212 3.56 -16.72 -10.79
N SER A 213 2.29 -16.46 -11.13
CA SER A 213 1.54 -17.10 -12.22
C SER A 213 0.66 -16.08 -12.95
N LEU A 214 0.02 -16.49 -14.05
CA LEU A 214 -0.95 -15.65 -14.75
C LEU A 214 -2.24 -15.42 -13.95
N ASP A 215 -2.44 -16.15 -12.85
CA ASP A 215 -3.58 -15.97 -11.94
C ASP A 215 -3.36 -14.82 -10.97
N ASN A 216 -2.10 -14.46 -10.69
CA ASN A 216 -1.72 -13.47 -9.68
C ASN A 216 -0.84 -12.32 -10.18
N ALA A 217 -0.57 -12.27 -11.49
CA ALA A 217 0.12 -11.16 -12.12
C ALA A 217 -0.25 -11.04 -13.60
N ILE A 218 -0.25 -9.82 -14.12
CA ILE A 218 -0.28 -9.55 -15.55
C ILE A 218 1.14 -9.70 -16.09
N VAL A 219 1.33 -10.55 -17.09
CA VAL A 219 2.66 -10.77 -17.68
C VAL A 219 2.66 -10.25 -19.12
N VAL A 220 3.56 -9.31 -19.41
CA VAL A 220 3.69 -8.68 -20.72
C VAL A 220 4.96 -9.17 -21.42
N LYS A 221 4.84 -9.54 -22.69
CA LYS A 221 5.93 -10.01 -23.53
C LYS A 221 5.81 -9.41 -24.92
N ASP A 222 6.86 -8.71 -25.36
CA ASP A 222 7.03 -8.24 -26.74
C ASP A 222 5.80 -7.45 -27.25
N GLY A 223 5.26 -6.53 -26.44
CA GLY A 223 4.11 -5.73 -26.82
C GLY A 223 2.75 -6.45 -26.74
N GLN A 224 2.67 -7.59 -26.06
CA GLN A 224 1.43 -8.35 -25.84
C GLN A 224 1.30 -8.84 -24.40
N MET A 225 0.07 -8.90 -23.89
CA MET A 225 -0.24 -9.57 -22.64
C MET A 225 -0.36 -11.07 -22.85
N LEU A 226 0.19 -11.86 -21.92
CA LEU A 226 0.12 -13.32 -21.94
C LEU A 226 -1.14 -13.87 -21.27
N ASN A 227 -1.77 -13.10 -20.37
CA ASN A 227 -3.02 -13.49 -19.70
C ASN A 227 -4.16 -13.62 -20.73
N GLU A 228 -4.98 -14.66 -20.57
CA GLU A 228 -6.18 -14.87 -21.42
C GLU A 228 -7.34 -13.96 -21.02
N THR A 229 -7.37 -13.53 -19.76
CA THR A 229 -8.37 -12.58 -19.26
C THR A 229 -7.97 -11.15 -19.63
N PRO A 230 -8.91 -10.29 -20.06
CA PRO A 230 -8.59 -8.92 -20.40
C PRO A 230 -8.08 -8.13 -19.18
N LEU A 231 -7.52 -6.96 -19.45
CA LEU A 231 -7.30 -5.99 -18.39
C LEU A 231 -8.63 -5.62 -17.72
N ARG A 232 -8.61 -5.46 -16.40
CA ARG A 232 -9.77 -5.02 -15.60
C ARG A 232 -10.05 -3.54 -15.79
N TYR A 233 -9.01 -2.78 -16.12
CA TYR A 233 -9.07 -1.37 -16.50
C TYR A 233 -8.20 -1.14 -17.75
N THR A 234 -8.59 -0.23 -18.63
CA THR A 234 -7.76 0.10 -19.81
C THR A 234 -6.38 0.65 -19.46
N ASP A 235 -6.26 1.22 -18.26
CA ASP A 235 -5.08 1.84 -17.65
C ASP A 235 -4.64 1.08 -16.37
N GLU A 236 -4.88 -0.24 -16.31
CA GLU A 236 -4.64 -1.09 -15.12
C GLU A 236 -3.22 -0.98 -14.56
N PHE A 237 -2.20 -0.82 -15.40
CA PHE A 237 -0.80 -0.71 -14.98
C PHE A 237 -0.52 0.54 -14.12
N VAL A 238 -1.01 1.71 -14.54
CA VAL A 238 -0.80 2.95 -13.80
C VAL A 238 -1.71 3.05 -12.58
N ARG A 239 -2.91 2.44 -12.63
CA ARG A 239 -3.77 2.26 -11.45
C ARG A 239 -3.10 1.38 -10.41
N HIS A 240 -2.50 0.26 -10.82
CA HIS A 240 -1.74 -0.59 -9.90
C HIS A 240 -0.57 0.17 -9.27
N LYS A 241 0.18 0.96 -10.05
CA LYS A 241 1.24 1.81 -9.46
C LYS A 241 0.71 2.90 -8.54
N THR A 242 -0.51 3.37 -8.74
CA THR A 242 -1.18 4.29 -7.82
C THR A 242 -1.62 3.58 -6.53
N LEU A 243 -2.08 2.33 -6.65
CA LEU A 243 -2.38 1.45 -5.52
C LEU A 243 -1.12 1.19 -4.68
N ASP A 244 0.01 0.86 -5.30
CA ASP A 244 1.31 0.70 -4.62
C ASP A 244 1.67 1.97 -3.84
N CYS A 245 1.52 3.15 -4.45
CA CYS A 245 1.79 4.43 -3.80
C CYS A 245 0.89 4.65 -2.58
N LEU A 246 -0.41 4.35 -2.68
CA LEU A 246 -1.34 4.48 -1.56
C LEU A 246 -0.95 3.54 -0.40
N GLY A 247 -0.58 2.30 -0.70
CA GLY A 247 -0.12 1.32 0.28
C GLY A 247 1.18 1.74 0.97
N ASP A 248 2.16 2.20 0.21
CA ASP A 248 3.44 2.68 0.75
C ASP A 248 3.24 3.94 1.60
N LEU A 249 2.40 4.90 1.16
CA LEU A 249 2.09 6.10 1.95
C LEU A 249 1.43 5.77 3.29
N ARG A 250 0.70 4.66 3.40
CA ARG A 250 0.07 4.23 4.66
C ARG A 250 1.09 3.87 5.74
N LEU A 251 2.34 3.59 5.37
CA LEU A 251 3.46 3.39 6.31
C LEU A 251 3.90 4.66 7.04
N ALA A 252 3.30 5.81 6.74
CA ALA A 252 3.39 6.99 7.58
C ALA A 252 2.71 6.80 8.96
N GLY A 253 2.00 5.69 9.18
CA GLY A 253 1.31 5.36 10.43
C GLY A 253 -0.09 5.99 10.54
N MET A 254 -0.36 7.05 9.77
CA MET A 254 -1.65 7.75 9.69
C MET A 254 -2.01 8.03 8.22
N GLY A 255 -3.26 8.46 7.97
CA GLY A 255 -3.63 9.00 6.66
C GLY A 255 -2.88 10.30 6.37
N ILE A 256 -2.45 10.52 5.13
CA ILE A 256 -1.76 11.75 4.71
C ILE A 256 -2.77 12.68 4.04
N ILE A 257 -2.69 13.97 4.30
CA ILE A 257 -3.40 15.02 3.58
C ILE A 257 -2.38 15.87 2.82
N GLY A 258 -2.35 15.67 1.51
CA GLY A 258 -1.33 16.21 0.61
C GLY A 258 -1.49 15.64 -0.79
N HIS A 259 -0.78 16.23 -1.75
CA HIS A 259 -0.76 15.78 -3.13
C HIS A 259 0.59 15.15 -3.46
N MET A 260 0.59 13.84 -3.69
CA MET A 260 1.74 13.11 -4.22
C MET A 260 1.75 13.20 -5.75
N SER A 261 2.84 13.64 -6.35
CA SER A 261 3.07 13.60 -7.79
C SER A 261 4.33 12.78 -8.07
N THR A 262 4.19 11.65 -8.77
CA THR A 262 5.27 10.68 -8.98
C THR A 262 5.41 10.27 -10.43
N THR A 263 6.67 10.15 -10.89
CA THR A 263 7.03 9.70 -12.24
C THR A 263 7.95 8.49 -12.13
N ARG A 264 7.61 7.42 -12.84
CA ARG A 264 8.24 6.09 -12.74
C ARG A 264 8.30 5.63 -11.26
N PRO A 265 7.14 5.50 -10.60
CA PRO A 265 7.06 5.15 -9.19
C PRO A 265 7.61 3.75 -8.91
N GLY A 266 7.99 3.55 -7.65
CA GLY A 266 8.36 2.26 -7.08
C GLY A 266 8.56 2.38 -5.56
N HIS A 267 8.56 1.26 -4.86
CA HIS A 267 8.60 1.23 -3.39
C HIS A 267 9.76 2.04 -2.80
N ARG A 268 10.93 1.98 -3.44
CA ARG A 268 12.11 2.73 -3.00
C ARG A 268 11.88 4.24 -2.96
N ILE A 269 11.38 4.83 -4.05
CA ILE A 269 11.18 6.30 -4.09
C ILE A 269 10.01 6.73 -3.19
N ASN A 270 8.99 5.88 -3.04
CA ASN A 270 7.89 6.13 -2.12
C ASN A 270 8.36 6.13 -0.66
N SER A 271 9.18 5.15 -0.28
CA SER A 271 9.82 5.09 1.04
C SER A 271 10.71 6.30 1.31
N GLU A 272 11.58 6.68 0.36
CA GLU A 272 12.45 7.84 0.53
C GLU A 272 11.67 9.16 0.63
N LEU A 273 10.54 9.27 -0.09
CA LEU A 273 9.64 10.42 0.03
C LEU A 273 9.06 10.55 1.46
N LEU A 274 8.60 9.45 2.06
CA LEU A 274 8.12 9.47 3.44
C LEU A 274 9.23 9.79 4.45
N LYS A 275 10.44 9.25 4.26
CA LYS A 275 11.59 9.60 5.11
C LYS A 275 11.94 11.08 4.99
N ALA A 276 11.88 11.65 3.79
CA ALA A 276 12.09 13.08 3.56
C ALA A 276 10.97 13.94 4.18
N LEU A 277 9.72 13.45 4.22
CA LEU A 277 8.64 14.11 4.95
C LEU A 277 8.97 14.20 6.44
N PHE A 278 9.39 13.10 7.04
CA PHE A 278 9.72 12.99 8.47
C PHE A 278 11.10 13.51 8.85
N SER A 279 11.92 14.01 7.91
CA SER A 279 13.25 14.53 8.25
C SER A 279 13.21 15.89 8.93
N ASP A 280 12.08 16.60 8.86
CA ASP A 280 11.89 17.91 9.47
C ASP A 280 10.41 18.05 9.91
N ASP A 281 10.19 18.23 11.22
CA ASP A 281 8.85 18.39 11.81
C ASP A 281 8.09 19.59 11.24
N SER A 282 8.76 20.56 10.64
CA SER A 282 8.11 21.70 9.98
C SER A 282 7.51 21.37 8.60
N ASN A 283 7.74 20.16 8.08
CA ASN A 283 7.13 19.70 6.83
C ASN A 283 5.67 19.27 7.01
N TYR A 284 5.24 18.95 8.23
CA TYR A 284 3.90 18.42 8.47
C TYR A 284 3.33 18.81 9.84
N ALA A 285 2.02 18.59 10.01
CA ALA A 285 1.36 18.62 11.31
C ALA A 285 0.49 17.38 11.47
N ILE A 286 0.33 16.92 12.71
CA ILE A 286 -0.68 15.91 13.03
C ILE A 286 -1.97 16.65 13.38
N MET A 287 -3.03 16.37 12.64
CA MET A 287 -4.33 17.04 12.79
C MET A 287 -5.46 16.04 12.90
N THR A 288 -6.49 16.34 13.67
CA THR A 288 -7.76 15.61 13.62
C THR A 288 -8.54 15.96 12.37
N GLY A 289 -9.55 15.14 12.06
CA GLY A 289 -10.47 15.45 10.97
C GLY A 289 -11.23 16.77 11.13
N GLU A 290 -11.61 17.12 12.37
CA GLU A 290 -12.25 18.40 12.69
C GLU A 290 -11.31 19.59 12.44
N GLU A 291 -10.04 19.47 12.86
CA GLU A 291 -9.04 20.51 12.62
C GLU A 291 -8.80 20.75 11.12
N LEU A 292 -8.82 19.68 10.32
CA LEU A 292 -8.69 19.77 8.86
C LEU A 292 -9.88 20.47 8.20
N ALA A 293 -11.10 20.11 8.58
CA ALA A 293 -12.31 20.76 8.07
C ALA A 293 -12.31 22.27 8.38
N ASN A 294 -11.96 22.64 9.61
CA ASN A 294 -11.87 24.03 10.05
C ASN A 294 -10.74 24.82 9.36
N ALA A 295 -9.67 24.15 8.92
CA ALA A 295 -8.56 24.78 8.21
C ALA A 295 -8.93 25.16 6.76
N GLU A 296 -9.80 24.38 6.10
CA GLU A 296 -10.28 24.67 4.75
C GLU A 296 -11.21 25.90 4.71
N GLU A 297 -12.11 26.02 5.70
CA GLU A 297 -13.05 27.15 5.79
C GLU A 297 -12.36 28.51 5.99
N LYS A 298 -11.15 28.54 6.55
CA LYS A 298 -10.38 29.79 6.75
C LYS A 298 -9.62 30.26 5.51
N VAL A 299 -9.50 29.41 4.49
CA VAL A 299 -8.76 29.69 3.25
C VAL A 299 -9.72 30.00 2.08
N ALA A 300 -11.00 29.65 2.21
CA ALA A 300 -12.08 29.99 1.28
C ALA A 300 -12.63 31.42 1.51
#